data_AF-A0A3F2V3D0-F1
#
_entry.id   AF-A0A3F2V3D0-F1
#
_cell.length_a   1.000
_cell.length_b   1.000
_cell.length_c   1.000
_cell.angle_alpha   90.00
_cell.angle_beta   90.00
_cell.angle_gamma   90.00
#
_symmetry.space_group_name_H-M   'P 1'
#
loop_
_entity.id
_entity.type
_entity.pdbx_description
1 polymer ?
#
loop_
_entity_poly.entity_id
_entity_poly.type
_entity_poly.pdbx_seq_one_letter_code
_entity_poly.pdbx_strand_id
1 'polypeptide(L)'
;MELDGRQEDAFRSDLDRYLAWHRTEQLPLYAQFLNQVADEAETGLSVDDIARVQLQSEQFAATLVERMKPDLIELFATATDEQVDQLFEKFNKENAKYRKEYVDVPEQKQRQQWQKEVIRYAERWTGDLNKDQLALIRKWSEQFALMGEGVGESRLAWQAEFRRILQLRTDRAAYEKAFVALLDNPQFGRSPELQQKMDANSDLLINLYLNIDKSLTTKQRTKAVAKLRDYADDFVVLAKQ
;
A
#
# COMPACT_ATOMS: atom_id res chain seq x y z
N MET A 1 7.53 -16.40 11.49
CA MET A 1 8.40 -17.58 11.59
C MET A 1 9.77 -17.11 12.01
N GLU A 2 10.43 -17.90 12.83
CA GLU A 2 11.84 -17.76 13.14
C GLU A 2 12.67 -18.40 12.02
N LEU A 3 13.65 -17.69 11.47
CA LEU A 3 14.55 -18.24 10.45
C LEU A 3 15.70 -18.97 11.14
N ASP A 4 16.18 -20.07 10.57
CA ASP A 4 17.44 -20.64 11.01
C ASP A 4 18.63 -19.80 10.52
N GLY A 5 19.84 -20.02 11.07
CA GLY A 5 20.99 -19.18 10.74
C GLY A 5 21.36 -19.17 9.24
N ARG A 6 21.15 -20.28 8.51
CA ARG A 6 21.43 -20.32 7.06
C ARG A 6 20.39 -19.53 6.27
N GLN A 7 19.12 -19.66 6.65
CA GLN A 7 18.03 -18.89 6.06
C GLN A 7 18.16 -17.39 6.37
N GLU A 8 18.60 -17.04 7.58
CA GLU A 8 18.85 -15.65 7.98
C GLU A 8 19.98 -15.03 7.15
N ASP A 9 21.10 -15.73 6.97
CA ASP A 9 22.22 -15.26 6.15
C ASP A 9 21.81 -15.09 4.68
N ALA A 10 21.07 -16.04 4.12
CA ALA A 10 20.55 -15.97 2.75
C ALA A 10 19.58 -14.79 2.59
N PHE A 11 18.57 -14.69 3.47
CA PHE A 11 17.60 -13.60 3.47
C PHE A 11 18.27 -12.23 3.57
N ARG A 12 19.30 -12.11 4.42
CA ARG A 12 20.04 -10.86 4.58
C ARG A 12 20.78 -10.48 3.30
N SER A 13 21.44 -11.45 2.66
CA SER A 13 22.11 -11.21 1.39
C SER A 13 21.12 -10.79 0.29
N ASP A 14 19.96 -11.44 0.22
CA ASP A 14 18.92 -11.14 -0.76
C ASP A 14 18.34 -9.74 -0.53
N LEU A 15 18.07 -9.41 0.74
CA LEU A 15 17.60 -8.09 1.16
C LEU A 15 18.63 -6.99 0.82
N ASP A 16 19.92 -7.22 1.07
CA ASP A 16 20.96 -6.24 0.75
C ASP A 16 21.02 -5.97 -0.76
N ARG A 17 20.92 -7.01 -1.60
CA ARG A 17 20.85 -6.86 -3.06
C ARG A 17 19.57 -6.15 -3.51
N TYR A 18 18.45 -6.46 -2.89
CA TYR A 18 17.17 -5.81 -3.16
C TYR A 18 17.21 -4.32 -2.83
N LEU A 19 17.72 -3.97 -1.64
CA LEU A 19 17.84 -2.59 -1.19
C LEU A 19 18.84 -1.80 -2.04
N ALA A 20 19.96 -2.40 -2.42
CA ALA A 20 20.91 -1.78 -3.35
C ALA A 20 20.24 -1.45 -4.69
N TRP A 21 19.56 -2.43 -5.31
CA TRP A 21 18.80 -2.22 -6.54
C TRP A 21 17.72 -1.14 -6.39
N HIS A 22 16.94 -1.17 -5.30
CA HIS A 22 15.88 -0.20 -5.06
C HIS A 22 16.45 1.22 -5.00
N ARG A 23 17.58 1.39 -4.31
CA ARG A 23 18.24 2.69 -4.17
C ARG A 23 18.80 3.19 -5.49
N THR A 24 19.47 2.34 -6.27
CA THR A 24 20.13 2.79 -7.51
C THR A 24 19.18 2.92 -8.69
N GLU A 25 18.13 2.08 -8.76
CA GLU A 25 17.24 2.01 -9.92
C GLU A 25 15.86 2.66 -9.67
N GLN A 26 15.31 2.55 -8.46
CA GLN A 26 13.92 2.97 -8.20
C GLN A 26 13.82 4.37 -7.59
N LEU A 27 14.66 4.69 -6.59
CA LEU A 27 14.60 6.01 -5.94
C LEU A 27 14.79 7.19 -6.91
N PRO A 28 15.70 7.14 -7.92
CA PRO A 28 15.79 8.22 -8.92
C PRO A 28 14.50 8.40 -9.72
N LEU A 29 13.80 7.31 -10.05
CA LEU A 29 12.51 7.37 -10.76
C LEU A 29 11.43 8.00 -9.87
N TYR A 30 11.43 7.67 -8.57
CA TYR A 30 10.49 8.27 -7.61
C TYR A 30 10.74 9.76 -7.46
N ALA A 31 12.01 10.18 -7.42
CA ALA A 31 12.38 11.60 -7.36
C ALA A 31 11.90 12.36 -8.61
N GLN A 32 12.14 11.81 -9.80
CA GLN A 32 11.68 12.40 -11.06
C GLN A 32 10.14 12.52 -11.07
N PHE A 33 9.46 11.45 -10.68
CA PHE A 33 8.00 11.43 -10.62
C PHE A 33 7.44 12.46 -9.63
N LEU A 34 8.01 12.57 -8.44
CA LEU A 34 7.57 13.57 -7.45
C LEU A 34 7.83 15.00 -7.91
N ASN A 35 8.94 15.27 -8.60
CA ASN A 35 9.18 16.58 -9.21
C ASN A 35 8.12 16.91 -10.28
N GLN A 36 7.77 15.96 -11.13
CA GLN A 36 6.69 16.15 -12.10
C GLN A 36 5.35 16.46 -11.42
N VAL A 37 4.99 15.71 -10.38
CA VAL A 37 3.75 15.97 -9.62
C VAL A 37 3.80 17.34 -8.93
N ALA A 38 4.98 17.75 -8.46
CA ALA A 38 5.16 19.08 -7.86
C ALA A 38 4.88 20.20 -8.88
N ASP A 39 5.40 20.06 -10.11
CA ASP A 39 5.20 21.05 -11.17
C ASP A 39 3.72 21.16 -11.57
N GLU A 40 3.02 20.04 -11.70
CA GLU A 40 1.56 20.03 -11.97
C GLU A 40 0.77 20.66 -10.80
N ALA A 41 1.17 20.37 -9.56
CA ALA A 41 0.52 20.91 -8.37
C ALA A 41 0.72 22.42 -8.18
N GLU A 42 1.69 23.05 -8.86
CA GLU A 42 1.88 24.52 -8.81
C GLU A 42 0.66 25.28 -9.35
N THR A 43 -0.02 24.72 -10.36
CA THR A 43 -1.20 25.35 -10.99
C THR A 43 -2.53 24.72 -10.61
N GLY A 44 -2.49 23.61 -9.87
CA GLY A 44 -3.66 22.83 -9.48
C GLY A 44 -3.81 21.56 -10.30
N LEU A 45 -4.28 20.50 -9.65
CA LEU A 45 -4.37 19.15 -10.23
C LEU A 45 -5.69 18.96 -10.99
N SER A 46 -5.59 18.30 -12.14
CA SER A 46 -6.71 17.78 -12.92
C SER A 46 -7.06 16.34 -12.53
N VAL A 47 -8.19 15.84 -13.03
CA VAL A 47 -8.58 14.43 -12.89
C VAL A 47 -7.52 13.52 -13.53
N ASP A 48 -7.01 13.93 -14.70
CA ASP A 48 -6.03 13.16 -15.46
C ASP A 48 -4.69 13.08 -14.73
N ASP A 49 -4.28 14.15 -14.02
CA ASP A 49 -3.07 14.14 -13.20
C ASP A 49 -3.18 13.13 -12.05
N ILE A 50 -4.33 13.08 -11.36
CA ILE A 50 -4.55 12.11 -10.28
C ILE A 50 -4.56 10.68 -10.82
N ALA A 51 -5.24 10.45 -11.94
CA ALA A 51 -5.26 9.12 -12.58
C ALA A 51 -3.85 8.67 -13.00
N ARG A 52 -3.04 9.59 -13.55
CA ARG A 52 -1.63 9.33 -13.88
C ARG A 52 -0.82 8.99 -12.64
N VAL A 53 -1.02 9.73 -11.54
CA VAL A 53 -0.33 9.48 -10.28
C VAL A 53 -0.66 8.10 -9.71
N GLN A 54 -1.93 7.71 -9.76
CA GLN A 54 -2.37 6.39 -9.33
C GLN A 54 -1.73 5.29 -10.18
N LEU A 55 -1.83 5.38 -11.51
CA LEU A 55 -1.28 4.39 -12.43
C LEU A 55 0.24 4.22 -12.24
N GLN A 56 0.98 5.32 -12.12
CA GLN A 56 2.43 5.28 -11.91
C GLN A 56 2.78 4.61 -10.56
N SER A 57 2.00 4.90 -9.52
CA SER A 57 2.19 4.28 -8.19
C SER A 57 1.95 2.77 -8.23
N GLU A 58 0.93 2.31 -8.97
CA GLU A 58 0.65 0.89 -9.20
C GLU A 58 1.77 0.21 -9.99
N GLN A 59 2.34 0.87 -11.00
CA GLN A 59 3.49 0.36 -11.76
C GLN A 59 4.75 0.22 -10.90
N PHE A 60 5.01 1.20 -10.03
CA PHE A 60 6.11 1.10 -9.07
C PHE A 60 5.90 -0.08 -8.12
N ALA A 61 4.70 -0.23 -7.54
CA ALA A 61 4.40 -1.37 -6.68
C ALA A 61 4.57 -2.72 -7.40
N ALA A 62 4.11 -2.84 -8.64
CA ALA A 62 4.27 -4.04 -9.45
C ALA A 62 5.76 -4.36 -9.71
N THR A 63 6.57 -3.34 -10.00
CA THR A 63 8.02 -3.48 -10.20
C THR A 63 8.72 -4.00 -8.93
N LEU A 64 8.31 -3.50 -7.76
CA LEU A 64 8.85 -3.96 -6.47
C LEU A 64 8.51 -5.43 -6.20
N VAL A 65 7.25 -5.84 -6.45
CA VAL A 65 6.79 -7.22 -6.27
C VAL A 65 7.53 -8.16 -7.23
N GLU A 66 7.63 -7.78 -8.51
CA GLU A 66 8.33 -8.58 -9.52
C GLU A 66 9.79 -8.82 -9.13
N ARG A 67 10.47 -7.80 -8.60
CA ARG A 67 11.85 -7.93 -8.17
C ARG A 67 12.05 -8.86 -6.98
N MET A 68 11.17 -8.82 -5.97
CA MET A 68 11.31 -9.65 -4.76
C MET A 68 10.77 -11.07 -4.94
N LYS A 69 9.94 -11.30 -5.97
CA LYS A 69 9.21 -12.55 -6.18
C LYS A 69 10.11 -13.80 -6.19
N PRO A 70 11.25 -13.85 -6.92
CA PRO A 70 12.10 -15.04 -6.92
C PRO A 70 12.66 -15.37 -5.53
N ASP A 71 13.12 -14.36 -4.80
CA ASP A 71 13.72 -14.52 -3.48
C ASP A 71 12.69 -15.01 -2.45
N LEU A 72 11.44 -14.49 -2.52
CA LEU A 72 10.34 -14.96 -1.67
C LEU A 72 9.97 -16.41 -1.95
N ILE A 73 9.88 -16.79 -3.23
CA ILE A 73 9.57 -18.17 -3.65
C ILE A 73 10.65 -19.13 -3.13
N GLU A 74 11.92 -18.74 -3.20
CA GLU A 74 13.00 -19.59 -2.69
C GLU A 74 12.98 -19.68 -1.16
N LEU A 75 12.85 -18.55 -0.47
CA LEU A 75 12.79 -18.50 0.99
C LEU A 75 11.72 -19.45 1.53
N PHE A 76 10.50 -19.35 1.00
CA PHE A 76 9.38 -20.17 1.47
C PHE A 76 9.45 -21.63 1.02
N ALA A 77 10.24 -21.96 -0.01
CA ALA A 77 10.49 -23.35 -0.39
C ALA A 77 11.43 -24.06 0.58
N THR A 78 12.34 -23.33 1.21
CA THR A 78 13.24 -23.87 2.25
C THR A 78 12.61 -23.92 3.64
N ALA A 79 11.43 -23.33 3.82
CA ALA A 79 10.77 -23.25 5.12
C ALA A 79 10.34 -24.64 5.63
N THR A 80 10.62 -24.92 6.90
CA THR A 80 10.15 -26.13 7.57
C THR A 80 8.64 -26.05 7.87
N ASP A 81 7.99 -27.19 8.08
CA ASP A 81 6.57 -27.20 8.44
C ASP A 81 6.30 -26.47 9.77
N GLU A 82 7.22 -26.55 10.73
CA GLU A 82 7.14 -25.80 11.98
C GLU A 82 7.21 -24.28 11.75
N GLN A 83 8.11 -23.82 10.86
CA GLN A 83 8.18 -22.40 10.49
C GLN A 83 6.89 -21.92 9.82
N VAL A 84 6.28 -22.77 9.00
CA VAL A 84 4.99 -22.49 8.36
C VAL A 84 3.90 -22.36 9.40
N ASP A 85 3.81 -23.30 10.34
CA ASP A 85 2.81 -23.24 11.42
C ASP A 85 2.98 -21.98 12.28
N GLN A 86 4.22 -21.63 12.67
CA GLN A 86 4.51 -20.37 13.38
C GLN A 86 4.08 -19.12 12.59
N LEU A 87 4.24 -19.12 11.25
CA LEU A 87 3.78 -18.03 10.40
C LEU A 87 2.25 -17.91 10.43
N PHE A 88 1.53 -19.02 10.32
CA PHE A 88 0.07 -19.03 10.36
C PHE A 88 -0.50 -18.68 11.73
N GLU A 89 0.17 -19.05 12.82
CA GLU A 89 -0.17 -18.56 14.15
C GLU A 89 -0.04 -17.04 14.25
N LYS A 90 1.02 -16.45 13.67
CA LYS A 90 1.19 -15.00 13.62
C LYS A 90 0.09 -14.36 12.77
N PHE A 91 -0.27 -14.93 11.63
CA PHE A 91 -1.39 -14.44 10.83
C PHE A 91 -2.70 -14.47 11.61
N ASN A 92 -2.98 -15.53 12.37
CA ASN A 92 -4.19 -15.60 13.21
C ASN A 92 -4.23 -14.48 14.26
N LYS A 93 -3.10 -14.18 14.91
CA LYS A 93 -2.98 -13.06 15.88
C LYS A 93 -3.24 -11.71 15.20
N GLU A 94 -2.62 -11.48 14.03
CA GLU A 94 -2.80 -10.24 13.26
C GLU A 94 -4.23 -10.09 12.72
N ASN A 95 -4.88 -11.19 12.31
CA ASN A 95 -6.28 -11.17 11.87
C ASN A 95 -7.23 -10.84 13.03
N ALA A 96 -6.97 -11.40 14.22
CA ALA A 96 -7.75 -11.06 15.42
C ALA A 96 -7.58 -9.58 15.82
N LYS A 97 -6.36 -9.03 15.69
CA LYS A 97 -6.10 -7.60 15.89
C LYS A 97 -6.82 -6.76 14.85
N TYR A 98 -6.71 -7.12 13.57
CA TYR A 98 -7.40 -6.45 12.48
C TYR A 98 -8.92 -6.40 12.71
N ARG A 99 -9.52 -7.52 13.12
CA ARG A 99 -10.96 -7.58 13.41
C ARG A 99 -11.35 -6.61 14.52
N LYS A 100 -10.60 -6.58 15.62
CA LYS A 100 -10.84 -5.63 16.73
C LYS A 100 -10.72 -4.17 16.31
N GLU A 101 -9.81 -3.85 15.39
CA GLU A 101 -9.52 -2.47 14.98
C GLU A 101 -10.44 -1.96 13.86
N TYR A 102 -10.91 -2.84 12.97
CA TYR A 102 -11.58 -2.43 11.72
C TYR A 102 -12.96 -3.06 11.50
N VAL A 103 -13.33 -4.10 12.25
CA VAL A 103 -14.60 -4.84 12.09
C VAL A 103 -15.48 -4.65 13.31
N ASP A 104 -14.99 -5.02 14.48
CA ASP A 104 -15.76 -5.04 15.73
C ASP A 104 -15.88 -3.63 16.36
N VAL A 105 -15.73 -2.59 15.54
CA VAL A 105 -15.83 -1.18 15.91
C VAL A 105 -17.16 -0.62 15.40
N PRO A 106 -17.94 0.12 16.21
CA PRO A 106 -19.16 0.76 15.74
C PRO A 106 -18.92 1.61 14.48
N GLU A 107 -19.82 1.53 13.50
CA GLU A 107 -19.69 2.22 12.20
C GLU A 107 -19.34 3.72 12.36
N GLN A 108 -20.01 4.42 13.28
CA GLN A 108 -19.72 5.84 13.53
C GLN A 108 -18.27 6.09 13.95
N LYS A 109 -17.69 5.20 14.77
CA LYS A 109 -16.28 5.29 15.18
C LYS A 109 -15.34 4.97 14.01
N GLN A 110 -15.69 4.01 13.15
CA GLN A 110 -14.91 3.72 11.95
C GLN A 110 -14.84 4.95 11.02
N ARG A 111 -15.99 5.59 10.75
CA ARG A 111 -16.05 6.82 9.93
C ARG A 111 -15.23 7.96 10.54
N GLN A 112 -15.31 8.15 11.86
CA GLN A 112 -14.49 9.14 12.56
C GLN A 112 -13.00 8.83 12.49
N GLN A 113 -12.60 7.56 12.53
CA GLN A 113 -11.22 7.15 12.36
C GLN A 113 -10.73 7.48 10.95
N TRP A 114 -11.47 7.11 9.90
CA TRP A 114 -11.15 7.48 8.52
C TRP A 114 -11.06 8.99 8.31
N GLN A 115 -12.00 9.75 8.88
CA GLN A 115 -11.96 11.21 8.85
C GLN A 115 -10.66 11.75 9.46
N LYS A 116 -10.26 11.27 10.65
CA LYS A 116 -9.02 11.69 11.32
C LYS A 116 -7.77 11.31 10.54
N GLU A 117 -7.73 10.12 9.95
CA GLU A 117 -6.62 9.69 9.11
C GLU A 117 -6.46 10.59 7.89
N VAL A 118 -7.55 10.87 7.17
CA VAL A 118 -7.52 11.75 5.99
C VAL A 118 -7.13 13.18 6.35
N ILE A 119 -7.61 13.72 7.47
CA ILE A 119 -7.15 15.02 7.98
C ILE A 119 -5.64 15.00 8.23
N ARG A 120 -5.14 13.99 8.96
CA ARG A 120 -3.70 13.87 9.26
C ARG A 120 -2.85 13.79 7.99
N TYR A 121 -3.31 13.04 6.98
CA TYR A 121 -2.60 12.94 5.71
C TYR A 121 -2.63 14.26 4.96
N ALA A 122 -3.79 14.91 4.83
CA ALA A 122 -3.90 16.20 4.17
C ALA A 122 -2.99 17.25 4.85
N GLU A 123 -3.07 17.38 6.17
CA GLU A 123 -2.26 18.34 6.94
C GLU A 123 -0.76 18.08 6.87
N ARG A 124 -0.35 16.81 6.72
CA ARG A 124 1.05 16.47 6.47
C ARG A 124 1.58 17.17 5.22
N TRP A 125 0.76 17.28 4.17
CA TRP A 125 1.14 17.89 2.89
C TRP A 125 0.88 19.39 2.86
N THR A 126 -0.31 19.81 3.28
CA THR A 126 -0.78 21.20 3.09
C THR A 126 -0.51 22.10 4.30
N GLY A 127 -0.18 21.51 5.46
CA GLY A 127 -0.37 22.17 6.76
C GLY A 127 -1.84 22.24 7.16
N ASP A 128 -2.11 22.95 8.26
CA ASP A 128 -3.43 23.03 8.89
C ASP A 128 -4.55 23.31 7.89
N LEU A 129 -5.65 22.56 8.02
CA LEU A 129 -6.84 22.72 7.19
C LEU A 129 -7.76 23.79 7.74
N ASN A 130 -8.37 24.56 6.84
CA ASN A 130 -9.41 25.51 7.21
C ASN A 130 -10.78 24.83 7.40
N LYS A 131 -11.78 25.59 7.88
CA LYS A 131 -13.12 25.06 8.18
C LYS A 131 -13.81 24.42 6.96
N ASP A 132 -13.63 24.97 5.77
CA ASP A 132 -14.26 24.48 4.55
C ASP A 132 -13.61 23.16 4.10
N GLN A 133 -12.28 23.07 4.18
CA GLN A 133 -11.51 21.85 3.93
C GLN A 133 -11.89 20.72 4.89
N LEU A 134 -12.04 21.03 6.18
CA LEU A 134 -12.50 20.06 7.18
C LEU A 134 -13.93 19.58 6.91
N ALA A 135 -14.81 20.46 6.40
CA ALA A 135 -16.16 20.11 6.01
C ALA A 135 -16.19 19.17 4.79
N LEU A 136 -15.30 19.36 3.82
CA LEU A 136 -15.13 18.45 2.68
C LEU A 136 -14.78 17.02 3.17
N ILE A 137 -13.81 16.89 4.06
CA ILE A 137 -13.37 15.58 4.59
C ILE A 137 -14.48 14.93 5.43
N ARG A 138 -15.22 15.73 6.23
CA ARG A 138 -16.37 15.22 6.98
C ARG A 138 -17.43 14.64 6.03
N LYS A 139 -17.82 15.39 4.99
CA LYS A 139 -18.80 14.94 3.99
C LYS A 139 -18.32 13.68 3.25
N TRP A 140 -17.04 13.58 2.96
CA TRP A 140 -16.45 12.37 2.38
C TRP A 140 -16.58 11.17 3.34
N SER A 141 -16.27 11.33 4.63
CA SER A 141 -16.33 10.23 5.61
C SER A 141 -17.74 9.67 5.83
N GLU A 142 -18.76 10.50 5.61
CA GLU A 142 -20.17 10.10 5.68
C GLU A 142 -20.57 9.24 4.46
N GLN A 143 -19.91 9.40 3.31
CA GLN A 143 -20.16 8.64 2.09
C GLN A 143 -19.28 7.40 1.94
N PHE A 144 -18.12 7.37 2.62
CA PHE A 144 -17.16 6.28 2.54
C PHE A 144 -17.81 4.92 2.86
N ALA A 145 -17.70 3.96 1.95
CA ALA A 145 -18.20 2.61 2.16
C ALA A 145 -17.25 1.85 3.10
N LEU A 146 -17.74 1.38 4.24
CA LEU A 146 -16.92 0.58 5.17
C LEU A 146 -16.59 -0.78 4.54
N MET A 147 -15.29 -1.13 4.54
CA MET A 147 -14.76 -2.33 3.88
C MET A 147 -14.14 -3.35 4.85
N GLY A 148 -14.19 -3.10 6.17
CA GLY A 148 -13.49 -3.90 7.18
C GLY A 148 -13.74 -5.40 7.07
N GLU A 149 -15.02 -5.82 6.97
CA GLU A 149 -15.37 -7.24 6.87
C GLU A 149 -14.83 -7.86 5.57
N GLY A 150 -15.12 -7.24 4.42
CA GLY A 150 -14.69 -7.77 3.12
C GLY A 150 -13.17 -7.85 2.98
N VAL A 151 -12.43 -6.84 3.47
CA VAL A 151 -10.96 -6.88 3.50
C VAL A 151 -10.48 -8.00 4.43
N GLY A 152 -11.15 -8.21 5.57
CA GLY A 152 -10.88 -9.34 6.46
C GLY A 152 -11.05 -10.70 5.78
N GLU A 153 -12.15 -10.89 5.06
CA GLU A 153 -12.43 -12.11 4.28
C GLU A 153 -11.41 -12.34 3.17
N SER A 154 -11.06 -11.29 2.40
CA SER A 154 -10.05 -11.38 1.35
C SER A 154 -8.68 -11.77 1.90
N ARG A 155 -8.28 -11.22 3.07
CA ARG A 155 -7.05 -11.62 3.76
C ARG A 155 -7.06 -13.10 4.16
N LEU A 156 -8.18 -13.60 4.70
CA LEU A 156 -8.31 -15.01 5.07
C LEU A 156 -8.23 -15.92 3.85
N ALA A 157 -8.89 -15.55 2.75
CA ALA A 157 -8.84 -16.30 1.50
C ALA A 157 -7.42 -16.36 0.93
N TRP A 158 -6.71 -15.22 0.88
CA TRP A 158 -5.31 -15.16 0.44
C TRP A 158 -4.41 -16.04 1.30
N GLN A 159 -4.55 -15.97 2.63
CA GLN A 159 -3.75 -16.78 3.56
C GLN A 159 -4.05 -18.29 3.41
N ALA A 160 -5.30 -18.67 3.19
CA ALA A 160 -5.67 -20.06 2.96
C ALA A 160 -5.04 -20.60 1.67
N GLU A 161 -5.07 -19.83 0.58
CA GLU A 161 -4.42 -20.20 -0.68
C GLU A 161 -2.90 -20.25 -0.52
N PHE A 162 -2.31 -19.29 0.19
CA PHE A 162 -0.90 -19.31 0.48
C PHE A 162 -0.52 -20.58 1.26
N ARG A 163 -1.30 -20.99 2.27
CA ARG A 163 -1.07 -22.24 3.01
C ARG A 163 -1.12 -23.46 2.09
N ARG A 164 -2.09 -23.50 1.17
CA ARG A 164 -2.26 -24.57 0.18
C ARG A 164 -1.05 -24.64 -0.76
N ILE A 165 -0.57 -23.49 -1.26
CA ILE A 165 0.61 -23.41 -2.12
C ILE A 165 1.85 -23.94 -1.40
N LEU A 166 2.03 -23.60 -0.12
CA LEU A 166 3.14 -24.10 0.69
C LEU A 166 3.13 -25.63 0.86
N GLN A 167 1.99 -26.31 0.69
CA GLN A 167 1.95 -27.79 0.68
C GLN A 167 2.50 -28.40 -0.63
N LEU A 168 2.68 -27.59 -1.68
CA LEU A 168 3.19 -28.04 -2.97
C LEU A 168 4.71 -28.06 -3.04
N ARG A 169 5.44 -27.67 -1.99
CA ARG A 169 6.91 -27.50 -2.02
C ARG A 169 7.70 -28.71 -2.54
N THR A 170 7.18 -29.92 -2.38
CA THR A 170 7.79 -31.16 -2.88
C THR A 170 7.70 -31.29 -4.41
N ASP A 171 6.70 -30.67 -5.04
CA ASP A 171 6.60 -30.47 -6.49
C ASP A 171 7.00 -29.02 -6.83
N ARG A 172 8.28 -28.83 -7.10
CA ARG A 172 8.86 -27.50 -7.32
C ARG A 172 8.17 -26.74 -8.45
N ALA A 173 7.82 -27.41 -9.55
CA ALA A 173 7.20 -26.76 -10.71
C ALA A 173 5.76 -26.31 -10.39
N ALA A 174 4.98 -27.14 -9.69
CA ALA A 174 3.63 -26.77 -9.26
C ALA A 174 3.65 -25.65 -8.21
N TYR A 175 4.59 -25.72 -7.26
CA TYR A 175 4.80 -24.71 -6.23
C TYR A 175 5.10 -23.34 -6.82
N GLU A 176 6.16 -23.23 -7.65
CA GLU A 176 6.56 -21.96 -8.25
C GLU A 176 5.42 -21.36 -9.07
N LYS A 177 4.79 -22.16 -9.93
CA LYS A 177 3.68 -21.71 -10.77
C LYS A 177 2.52 -21.14 -9.93
N ALA A 178 2.13 -21.84 -8.86
CA ALA A 178 1.02 -21.40 -8.03
C ALA A 178 1.37 -20.17 -7.18
N PHE A 179 2.60 -20.09 -6.67
CA PHE A 179 3.08 -18.93 -5.93
C PHE A 179 3.11 -17.67 -6.80
N VAL A 180 3.70 -17.77 -8.00
CA VAL A 180 3.71 -16.69 -8.99
C VAL A 180 2.28 -16.22 -9.28
N ALA A 181 1.36 -17.15 -9.54
CA ALA A 181 -0.04 -16.81 -9.81
C ALA A 181 -0.74 -16.10 -8.64
N LEU A 182 -0.40 -16.43 -7.39
CA LEU A 182 -0.95 -15.75 -6.21
C LEU A 182 -0.39 -14.32 -6.08
N LEU A 183 0.91 -14.12 -6.32
CA LEU A 183 1.55 -12.79 -6.24
C LEU A 183 1.12 -11.88 -7.40
N ASP A 184 0.88 -12.45 -8.58
CA ASP A 184 0.42 -11.70 -9.76
C ASP A 184 -1.07 -11.35 -9.73
N ASN A 185 -1.81 -11.88 -8.75
CA ASN A 185 -3.22 -11.58 -8.56
C ASN A 185 -3.45 -10.74 -7.29
N PRO A 186 -3.27 -9.41 -7.34
CA PRO A 186 -3.52 -8.52 -6.19
C PRO A 186 -4.99 -8.51 -5.75
N GLN A 187 -5.91 -9.03 -6.58
CA GLN A 187 -7.34 -9.11 -6.31
C GLN A 187 -7.76 -10.46 -5.71
N PHE A 188 -6.82 -11.38 -5.47
CA PHE A 188 -7.14 -12.70 -4.96
C PHE A 188 -7.94 -12.62 -3.65
N GLY A 189 -9.05 -13.38 -3.58
CA GLY A 189 -9.91 -13.45 -2.42
C GLY A 189 -10.89 -12.27 -2.26
N ARG A 190 -10.87 -11.25 -3.13
CA ARG A 190 -11.86 -10.17 -3.09
C ARG A 190 -13.21 -10.64 -3.60
N SER A 191 -14.28 -10.34 -2.87
CA SER A 191 -15.65 -10.55 -3.35
C SER A 191 -16.06 -9.44 -4.34
N PRO A 192 -17.05 -9.68 -5.21
CA PRO A 192 -17.59 -8.63 -6.08
C PRO A 192 -18.10 -7.41 -5.31
N GLU A 193 -18.70 -7.62 -4.12
CA GLU A 193 -19.15 -6.54 -3.25
C GLU A 193 -17.99 -5.70 -2.71
N LEU A 194 -16.90 -6.36 -2.27
CA LEU A 194 -15.70 -5.65 -1.82
C LEU A 194 -15.10 -4.83 -2.96
N GLN A 195 -14.99 -5.42 -4.16
CA GLN A 195 -14.45 -4.71 -5.32
C GLN A 195 -15.28 -3.48 -5.65
N GLN A 196 -16.61 -3.59 -5.67
CA GLN A 196 -17.49 -2.45 -5.89
C GLN A 196 -17.31 -1.34 -4.84
N LYS A 197 -17.15 -1.70 -3.56
CA LYS A 197 -16.87 -0.73 -2.49
C LYS A 197 -15.50 -0.06 -2.66
N MET A 198 -14.48 -0.81 -3.07
CA MET A 198 -13.14 -0.26 -3.33
C MET A 198 -13.18 0.73 -4.48
N ASP A 199 -13.84 0.40 -5.59
CA ASP A 199 -13.97 1.28 -6.76
C ASP A 199 -14.73 2.57 -6.39
N ALA A 200 -15.87 2.45 -5.71
CA ALA A 200 -16.64 3.61 -5.26
C ALA A 200 -15.85 4.50 -4.28
N ASN A 201 -15.08 3.89 -3.37
CA ASN A 201 -14.24 4.63 -2.43
C ASN A 201 -13.05 5.30 -3.12
N SER A 202 -12.49 4.69 -4.16
CA SER A 202 -11.45 5.29 -4.99
C SER A 202 -11.97 6.57 -5.64
N ASP A 203 -13.13 6.51 -6.29
CA ASP A 203 -13.77 7.67 -6.92
C ASP A 203 -14.09 8.77 -5.89
N LEU A 204 -14.59 8.40 -4.72
CA LEU A 204 -14.86 9.34 -3.63
C LEU A 204 -13.58 10.05 -3.16
N LEU A 205 -12.46 9.33 -3.07
CA LEU A 205 -11.19 9.86 -2.62
C LEU A 205 -10.56 10.78 -3.68
N ILE A 206 -10.60 10.42 -4.96
CA ILE A 206 -10.15 11.27 -6.08
C ILE A 206 -10.91 12.60 -6.06
N ASN A 207 -12.25 12.53 -5.93
CA ASN A 207 -13.09 13.72 -5.84
C ASN A 207 -12.75 14.57 -4.61
N LEU A 208 -12.45 13.96 -3.45
CA LEU A 208 -12.00 14.68 -2.28
C LEU A 208 -10.69 15.42 -2.55
N TYR A 209 -9.69 14.75 -3.13
CA TYR A 209 -8.39 15.36 -3.42
C TYR A 209 -8.50 16.55 -4.38
N LEU A 210 -9.32 16.45 -5.43
CA LEU A 210 -9.57 17.58 -6.34
C LEU A 210 -10.22 18.76 -5.64
N ASN A 211 -11.17 18.51 -4.74
CA ASN A 211 -11.83 19.59 -3.99
C ASN A 211 -10.90 20.22 -2.95
N ILE A 212 -10.04 19.42 -2.30
CA ILE A 212 -9.01 19.94 -1.41
C ILE A 212 -8.02 20.79 -2.21
N ASP A 213 -7.47 20.28 -3.32
CA ASP A 213 -6.51 21.00 -4.17
C ASP A 213 -7.06 22.36 -4.63
N LYS A 214 -8.30 22.38 -5.15
CA LYS A 214 -8.97 23.62 -5.58
C LYS A 214 -9.18 24.63 -4.44
N SER A 215 -9.27 24.15 -3.20
CA SER A 215 -9.46 25.00 -2.02
C SER A 215 -8.16 25.45 -1.35
N LEU A 216 -7.00 25.02 -1.83
CA LEU A 216 -5.72 25.37 -1.23
C LEU A 216 -5.47 26.87 -1.34
N THR A 217 -5.12 27.48 -0.21
CA THR A 217 -4.53 28.83 -0.20
C THR A 217 -3.16 28.80 -0.88
N THR A 218 -2.66 29.96 -1.33
CA THR A 218 -1.30 30.08 -1.88
C THR A 218 -0.25 29.49 -0.93
N LYS A 219 -0.36 29.77 0.38
CA LYS A 219 0.56 29.23 1.39
C LYS A 219 0.51 27.69 1.47
N GLN A 220 -0.69 27.11 1.48
CA GLN A 220 -0.86 25.65 1.51
C GLN A 220 -0.34 25.00 0.22
N ARG A 221 -0.59 25.60 -0.94
CA ARG A 221 -0.09 25.13 -2.23
C ARG A 221 1.44 25.14 -2.28
N THR A 222 2.07 26.27 -1.91
CA THR A 222 3.53 26.36 -1.82
C THR A 222 4.10 25.30 -0.87
N LYS A 223 3.45 25.03 0.26
CA LYS A 223 3.89 24.01 1.21
C LYS A 223 3.79 22.59 0.64
N ALA A 224 2.68 22.26 -0.03
CA ALA A 224 2.50 20.95 -0.66
C ALA A 224 3.53 20.70 -1.75
N VAL A 225 3.76 21.67 -2.64
CA VAL A 225 4.78 21.63 -3.70
C VAL A 225 6.17 21.48 -3.10
N ALA A 226 6.53 22.31 -2.11
CA ALA A 226 7.83 22.21 -1.43
C ALA A 226 8.05 20.82 -0.83
N LYS A 227 7.02 20.25 -0.18
CA LYS A 227 7.13 18.93 0.41
C LYS A 227 7.33 17.81 -0.62
N LEU A 228 6.69 17.89 -1.79
CA LEU A 228 6.93 16.94 -2.89
C LEU A 228 8.39 17.01 -3.36
N ARG A 229 8.94 18.21 -3.47
CA ARG A 229 10.35 18.43 -3.84
C ARG A 229 11.32 17.96 -2.75
N ASP A 230 11.02 18.21 -1.48
CA ASP A 230 11.82 17.72 -0.35
C ASP A 230 11.92 16.19 -0.37
N TYR A 231 10.81 15.47 -0.60
CA TYR A 231 10.84 14.01 -0.75
C TYR A 231 11.62 13.56 -2.00
N ALA A 232 11.53 14.31 -3.10
CA ALA A 232 12.32 14.01 -4.29
C ALA A 232 13.83 14.15 -4.01
N ASP A 233 14.23 15.20 -3.30
CA ASP A 233 15.62 15.42 -2.89
C ASP A 233 16.09 14.32 -1.92
N ASP A 234 15.27 13.92 -0.96
CA ASP A 234 15.56 12.81 -0.05
C ASP A 234 15.82 11.50 -0.82
N PHE A 235 15.02 11.20 -1.85
CA PHE A 235 15.24 10.03 -2.70
C PHE A 235 16.55 10.12 -3.49
N VAL A 236 16.92 11.30 -4.01
CA VAL A 236 18.21 11.52 -4.67
C VAL A 236 19.38 11.33 -3.71
N VAL A 237 19.25 11.76 -2.45
CA VAL A 237 20.27 11.56 -1.42
C VAL A 237 20.40 10.08 -1.06
N LEU A 238 19.28 9.39 -0.81
CA LEU A 238 19.25 7.98 -0.44
C LEU A 238 19.74 7.05 -1.56
N ALA A 239 19.59 7.46 -2.82
CA ALA A 239 20.10 6.74 -3.98
C ALA A 239 21.64 6.68 -4.07
N LYS A 240 22.34 7.59 -3.38
CA LYS A 240 23.82 7.73 -3.41
C LYS A 240 24.53 7.05 -2.24
N GLN A 241 23.77 6.65 -1.22
CA GLN A 241 24.28 5.94 -0.06
C GLN A 241 24.41 4.43 -0.38
#